data_AF-A0ABC9XET6-F1
#
_entry.id   AF-A0ABC9XET6-F1
#
_cell.length_a   1.000
_cell.length_b   1.000
_cell.length_c   1.000
_cell.angle_alpha   90.00
_cell.angle_beta   90.00
_cell.angle_gamma   90.00
#
_symmetry.space_group_name_H-M   'P 1'
#
loop_
_entity.id
_entity.type
_entity.pdbx_description
1 polymer ?
#
loop_
_entity_poly.entity_id
_entity_poly.type
_entity_poly.pdbx_seq_one_letter_code
_entity_poly.pdbx_strand_id
1 'polypeptide(L)'
;MNFDETEQSAEELKLPTYKAHSPQIGMRRYFIDLLTVLSNRFNLCPTARHLAIYLLDLFMDRYDITVKQLHVISFACLLLASKFEEKEDKVPKLEHLNNLAYMCNVNVVLNKKELLRMEMLLLENFNWNLCLPTPAHYIDYYLYASTGENDLHNGWPITSLTKIKAFLEKYAYYFLDFSVQGKEHDICGSTFVRLYVQSSGDCIY
;
A
#
# COMPACT_ATOMS: atom_id res chain seq x y z
N MET A 1 32.97 35.01 13.78
CA MET A 1 32.46 33.70 13.34
C MET A 1 31.07 33.57 13.92
N ASN A 2 30.06 33.98 13.17
CA ASN A 2 28.66 33.72 13.52
C ASN A 2 28.23 32.61 12.56
N PHE A 3 27.95 31.45 13.12
CA PHE A 3 27.35 30.35 12.40
C PHE A 3 25.89 30.73 12.13
N ASP A 4 25.55 30.77 10.86
CA ASP A 4 24.21 30.96 10.33
C ASP A 4 23.44 29.64 10.58
N GLU A 5 22.55 29.65 11.58
CA GLU A 5 21.56 28.58 11.76
C GLU A 5 20.47 28.79 10.71
N THR A 6 20.65 28.18 9.54
CA THR A 6 19.56 28.03 8.57
C THR A 6 18.50 27.12 9.16
N GLU A 7 17.44 27.75 9.67
CA GLU A 7 16.16 27.15 10.03
C GLU A 7 15.48 26.63 8.75
N GLN A 8 15.93 25.47 8.26
CA GLN A 8 15.17 24.69 7.28
C GLN A 8 13.97 24.08 7.99
N SER A 9 12.84 24.79 8.01
CA SER A 9 11.55 24.18 8.34
C SER A 9 11.34 23.05 7.33
N ALA A 10 11.32 21.79 7.79
CA ALA A 10 11.00 20.67 6.93
C ALA A 10 9.55 20.86 6.45
N GLU A 11 9.34 21.32 5.22
CA GLU A 11 8.01 21.37 4.63
C GLU A 11 7.47 19.94 4.64
N GLU A 12 6.39 19.71 5.39
CA GLU A 12 5.70 18.41 5.40
C GLU A 12 5.33 18.06 3.95
N LEU A 13 5.76 16.88 3.51
CA LEU A 13 5.51 16.39 2.16
C LEU A 13 3.99 16.30 1.94
N LYS A 14 3.43 17.19 1.12
CA LYS A 14 2.00 17.16 0.79
C LYS A 14 1.72 15.99 -0.14
N LEU A 15 1.27 14.87 0.45
CA LEU A 15 0.88 13.68 -0.30
C LEU A 15 -0.37 13.94 -1.15
N PRO A 16 -0.46 13.36 -2.36
CA PRO A 16 -1.65 13.44 -3.18
C PRO A 16 -2.87 12.86 -2.46
N THR A 17 -3.95 13.63 -2.36
CA THR A 17 -5.18 13.17 -1.71
C THR A 17 -6.07 12.41 -2.68
N TYR A 18 -6.50 11.22 -2.29
CA TYR A 18 -7.55 10.45 -2.96
C TYR A 18 -8.94 10.96 -2.52
N LYS A 19 -9.73 11.44 -3.46
CA LYS A 19 -11.07 12.01 -3.29
C LYS A 19 -12.20 11.00 -3.51
N ALA A 20 -11.93 9.86 -4.16
CA ALA A 20 -12.92 8.80 -4.42
C ALA A 20 -14.15 9.25 -5.22
N HIS A 21 -13.98 10.18 -6.17
CA HIS A 21 -15.08 10.74 -6.98
C HIS A 21 -15.12 10.21 -8.43
N SER A 22 -14.25 9.27 -8.78
CA SER A 22 -14.20 8.72 -10.14
C SER A 22 -15.44 7.91 -10.50
N PRO A 23 -15.89 7.92 -11.78
CA PRO A 23 -17.02 7.08 -12.22
C PRO A 23 -16.76 5.57 -12.04
N GLN A 24 -15.49 5.15 -12.02
CA GLN A 24 -15.06 3.77 -11.77
C GLN A 24 -14.86 3.41 -10.28
N ILE A 25 -15.22 4.28 -9.33
CA ILE A 25 -15.06 4.02 -7.88
C ILE A 25 -15.70 2.71 -7.44
N GLY A 26 -16.84 2.34 -8.04
CA GLY A 26 -17.54 1.08 -7.75
C GLY A 26 -16.69 -0.18 -8.04
N MET A 27 -15.66 -0.06 -8.86
CA MET A 27 -14.74 -1.14 -9.22
C MET A 27 -13.50 -1.22 -8.31
N ARG A 28 -13.27 -0.20 -7.46
CA ARG A 28 -12.07 -0.10 -6.61
C ARG A 28 -11.84 -1.39 -5.81
N ARG A 29 -12.89 -1.91 -5.18
CA ARG A 29 -12.83 -3.14 -4.38
C ARG A 29 -12.28 -4.32 -5.20
N TYR A 30 -12.84 -4.53 -6.39
CA TYR A 30 -12.41 -5.60 -7.28
C TYR A 30 -10.92 -5.48 -7.63
N PHE A 31 -10.44 -4.28 -7.94
CA PHE A 31 -9.03 -4.08 -8.29
C PHE A 31 -8.08 -4.21 -7.10
N ILE A 32 -8.49 -3.84 -5.89
CA ILE A 32 -7.71 -4.09 -4.67
C ILE A 32 -7.59 -5.58 -4.42
N ASP A 33 -8.69 -6.32 -4.54
CA ASP A 33 -8.68 -7.76 -4.37
C ASP A 33 -7.79 -8.43 -5.44
N LEU A 34 -7.88 -7.98 -6.69
CA LEU A 34 -7.02 -8.43 -7.79
C LEU A 34 -5.54 -8.16 -7.49
N LEU A 35 -5.18 -6.92 -7.12
CA LEU A 35 -3.80 -6.55 -6.79
C LEU A 35 -3.27 -7.32 -5.57
N THR A 36 -4.12 -7.58 -4.58
CA THR A 36 -3.77 -8.37 -3.40
C THR A 36 -3.48 -9.83 -3.77
N VAL A 37 -4.34 -10.44 -4.60
CA VAL A 37 -4.13 -11.81 -5.10
C VAL A 37 -2.84 -11.88 -5.92
N LEU A 38 -2.61 -10.95 -6.85
CA LEU A 38 -1.40 -10.91 -7.66
C LEU A 38 -0.14 -10.74 -6.80
N SER A 39 -0.15 -9.77 -5.87
CA SER A 39 0.94 -9.53 -4.94
C SER A 39 1.27 -10.76 -4.11
N ASN A 40 0.26 -11.47 -3.58
CA ASN A 40 0.45 -12.69 -2.81
C ASN A 40 1.05 -13.82 -3.66
N ARG A 41 0.62 -13.95 -4.92
CA ARG A 41 1.17 -14.97 -5.85
C ARG A 41 2.63 -14.72 -6.20
N PHE A 42 3.04 -13.47 -6.28
CA PHE A 42 4.43 -13.08 -6.52
C PHE A 42 5.26 -12.94 -5.23
N ASN A 43 4.64 -13.12 -4.06
CA ASN A 43 5.27 -12.92 -2.75
C ASN A 43 5.93 -11.53 -2.62
N LEU A 44 5.24 -10.50 -3.10
CA LEU A 44 5.68 -9.12 -2.99
C LEU A 44 5.47 -8.58 -1.57
N CYS A 45 6.34 -7.68 -1.15
CA CYS A 45 6.29 -7.00 0.12
C CYS A 45 5.00 -6.14 0.25
N PRO A 46 4.54 -5.89 1.49
CA PRO A 46 3.38 -5.03 1.73
C PRO A 46 3.55 -3.62 1.18
N THR A 47 4.76 -3.03 1.21
CA THR A 47 5.01 -1.69 0.67
C THR A 47 4.74 -1.63 -0.83
N ALA A 48 5.21 -2.59 -1.62
CA ALA A 48 4.92 -2.71 -3.06
C ALA A 48 3.42 -2.82 -3.34
N ARG A 49 2.71 -3.68 -2.60
CA ARG A 49 1.26 -3.85 -2.76
C ARG A 49 0.50 -2.56 -2.47
N HIS A 50 0.81 -1.92 -1.34
CA HIS A 50 0.12 -0.71 -0.91
C HIS A 50 0.42 0.46 -1.84
N LEU A 51 1.67 0.59 -2.30
CA LEU A 51 2.04 1.60 -3.28
C LEU A 51 1.28 1.36 -4.60
N ALA A 52 1.19 0.12 -5.09
CA ALA A 52 0.43 -0.20 -6.30
C ALA A 52 -1.05 0.20 -6.20
N ILE A 53 -1.68 -0.10 -5.06
CA ILE A 53 -3.07 0.30 -4.78
C ILE A 53 -3.20 1.82 -4.75
N TYR A 54 -2.28 2.51 -4.07
CA TYR A 54 -2.31 3.96 -3.95
C TYR A 54 -2.12 4.66 -5.31
N LEU A 55 -1.20 4.17 -6.14
CA LEU A 55 -1.02 4.64 -7.52
C LEU A 55 -2.30 4.44 -8.34
N LEU A 56 -2.95 3.28 -8.22
CA LEU A 56 -4.20 3.00 -8.93
C LEU A 56 -5.34 3.93 -8.49
N ASP A 57 -5.52 4.11 -7.18
CA ASP A 57 -6.52 5.00 -6.60
C ASP A 57 -6.36 6.43 -7.12
N LEU A 58 -5.14 6.98 -7.04
CA LEU A 58 -4.84 8.32 -7.51
C LEU A 58 -5.03 8.48 -9.02
N PHE A 59 -4.73 7.44 -9.81
CA PHE A 59 -4.92 7.46 -11.25
C PHE A 59 -6.41 7.40 -11.62
N MET A 60 -7.19 6.54 -10.95
CA MET A 60 -8.65 6.48 -11.15
C MET A 60 -9.31 7.83 -10.85
N ASP A 61 -8.86 8.53 -9.83
CA ASP A 61 -9.45 9.81 -9.43
C ASP A 61 -9.23 10.97 -10.40
N ARG A 62 -8.25 10.86 -11.30
CA ARG A 62 -7.89 11.92 -12.25
C ARG A 62 -8.48 11.72 -13.64
N TYR A 63 -8.87 10.49 -13.98
CA TYR A 63 -9.22 10.12 -15.34
C TYR A 63 -10.50 9.28 -15.38
N ASP A 64 -11.28 9.43 -16.44
CA ASP A 64 -12.34 8.47 -16.78
C ASP A 64 -11.72 7.32 -17.59
N ILE A 65 -11.81 6.10 -17.08
CA ILE A 65 -11.05 4.94 -17.56
C ILE A 65 -11.99 3.79 -17.87
N THR A 66 -11.85 3.24 -19.07
CA THR A 66 -12.60 2.02 -19.43
C THR A 66 -12.14 0.82 -18.61
N VAL A 67 -13.07 -0.10 -18.29
CA VAL A 67 -12.76 -1.34 -17.55
C VAL A 67 -11.56 -2.10 -18.14
N LYS A 68 -11.48 -2.20 -19.46
CA LYS A 68 -10.39 -2.89 -20.15
C LYS A 68 -9.03 -2.23 -19.89
N GLN A 69 -8.97 -0.90 -19.98
CA GLN A 69 -7.74 -0.16 -19.69
C GLN A 69 -7.37 -0.22 -18.21
N LEU A 70 -8.38 -0.20 -17.33
CA LEU A 70 -8.16 -0.23 -15.89
C LEU A 70 -7.47 -1.53 -15.43
N HIS A 71 -7.77 -2.66 -16.07
CA HIS A 71 -6.99 -3.89 -15.86
C HIS A 71 -5.52 -3.70 -16.22
N VAL A 72 -5.22 -3.21 -17.42
CA VAL A 72 -3.82 -2.99 -17.85
C VAL A 72 -3.10 -2.01 -16.92
N ILE A 73 -3.78 -0.93 -16.52
CA ILE A 73 -3.24 0.07 -15.58
C ILE A 73 -2.97 -0.58 -14.22
N SER A 74 -3.85 -1.44 -13.70
CA SER A 74 -3.61 -2.13 -12.42
C SER A 74 -2.34 -3.00 -12.47
N PHE A 75 -2.12 -3.76 -13.55
CA PHE A 75 -0.88 -4.51 -13.76
C PHE A 75 0.35 -3.60 -13.87
N ALA A 76 0.23 -2.44 -14.54
CA ALA A 76 1.31 -1.47 -14.63
C ALA A 76 1.64 -0.82 -13.28
N CYS A 77 0.63 -0.49 -12.46
CA CYS A 77 0.82 0.00 -11.09
C CYS A 77 1.57 -1.02 -10.24
N LEU A 78 1.19 -2.31 -10.33
CA LEU A 78 1.87 -3.39 -9.61
C LEU A 78 3.33 -3.53 -10.05
N LEU A 79 3.60 -3.49 -11.36
CA LEU A 79 4.96 -3.56 -11.91
C LEU A 79 5.82 -2.38 -11.46
N LEU A 80 5.31 -1.15 -11.56
CA LEU A 80 6.03 0.05 -11.13
C LEU A 80 6.35 0.00 -9.64
N ALA A 81 5.36 -0.31 -8.80
CA ALA A 81 5.57 -0.42 -7.37
C ALA A 81 6.56 -1.55 -7.02
N SER A 82 6.49 -2.68 -7.71
CA SER A 82 7.47 -3.78 -7.53
C SER A 82 8.88 -3.32 -7.92
N LYS A 83 9.06 -2.64 -9.05
CA LYS A 83 10.37 -2.12 -9.45
C LYS A 83 10.94 -1.08 -8.49
N PHE A 84 10.06 -0.38 -7.76
CA PHE A 84 10.45 0.65 -6.80
C PHE A 84 10.80 0.07 -5.42
N GLU A 85 10.01 -0.89 -4.93
CA GLU A 85 10.10 -1.42 -3.56
C GLU A 85 10.88 -2.74 -3.44
N GLU A 86 10.93 -3.54 -4.51
CA GLU A 86 11.51 -4.88 -4.49
C GLU A 86 12.89 -4.94 -5.13
N LYS A 87 13.60 -6.02 -4.81
CA LYS A 87 14.78 -6.42 -5.55
C LYS A 87 14.40 -6.90 -6.95
N GLU A 88 15.30 -6.70 -7.91
CA GLU A 88 15.07 -7.02 -9.33
C GLU A 88 14.62 -8.47 -9.57
N ASP A 89 15.13 -9.43 -8.79
CA ASP A 89 14.79 -10.85 -8.91
C ASP A 89 13.34 -11.18 -8.55
N LYS A 90 12.67 -10.32 -7.78
CA LYS A 90 11.27 -10.46 -7.39
C LYS A 90 10.29 -9.70 -8.27
N VAL A 91 10.77 -8.84 -9.17
CA VAL A 91 9.90 -8.06 -10.05
C VAL A 91 9.15 -9.00 -11.01
N PRO A 92 7.79 -8.96 -11.06
CA PRO A 92 7.02 -9.83 -11.92
C PRO A 92 7.39 -9.69 -13.40
N LYS A 93 7.56 -10.83 -14.09
CA LYS A 93 7.79 -10.87 -15.54
C LYS A 93 6.47 -10.91 -16.30
N LEU A 94 6.47 -10.38 -17.52
CA LEU A 94 5.29 -10.31 -18.40
C LEU A 94 4.58 -11.66 -18.56
N GLU A 95 5.35 -12.73 -18.78
CA GLU A 95 4.80 -14.08 -18.96
C GLU A 95 4.02 -14.54 -17.73
N HIS A 96 4.57 -14.34 -16.53
CA HIS A 96 3.88 -14.69 -15.28
C HIS A 96 2.63 -13.84 -15.06
N LEU A 97 2.66 -12.55 -15.42
CA LEU A 97 1.47 -11.69 -15.33
C LEU A 97 0.35 -12.18 -16.23
N ASN A 98 0.64 -12.56 -17.47
CA ASN A 98 -0.36 -13.12 -18.39
C ASN A 98 -0.94 -14.45 -17.87
N ASN A 99 -0.10 -15.33 -17.31
CA ASN A 99 -0.55 -16.58 -16.72
C ASN A 99 -1.51 -16.32 -15.54
N LEU A 100 -1.18 -15.38 -14.65
CA LEU A 100 -2.06 -15.05 -13.53
C LEU A 100 -3.32 -14.32 -13.96
N ALA A 101 -3.26 -13.43 -14.96
CA ALA A 101 -4.45 -12.79 -15.52
C ALA A 101 -5.45 -13.84 -16.01
N TYR A 102 -4.96 -14.86 -16.74
CA TYR A 102 -5.77 -16.00 -17.16
C TYR A 102 -6.36 -16.76 -15.97
N MET A 103 -5.55 -17.11 -14.95
CA MET A 103 -6.04 -17.81 -13.76
C MET A 103 -7.06 -17.02 -12.93
N CYS A 104 -6.97 -15.69 -12.94
CA CYS A 104 -7.91 -14.80 -12.24
C CYS A 104 -9.15 -14.47 -13.08
N ASN A 105 -9.36 -15.15 -14.22
CA ASN A 105 -10.44 -14.89 -15.18
C ASN A 105 -10.47 -13.44 -15.67
N VAL A 106 -9.31 -12.77 -15.69
CA VAL A 106 -9.14 -11.43 -16.25
C VAL A 106 -8.98 -11.58 -17.76
N ASN A 107 -10.01 -11.19 -18.52
CA ASN A 107 -10.02 -11.31 -19.98
C ASN A 107 -9.19 -10.20 -20.67
N VAL A 108 -7.90 -10.14 -20.35
CA VAL A 108 -6.91 -9.22 -20.92
C VAL A 108 -5.62 -9.98 -21.22
N VAL A 109 -5.11 -9.78 -22.43
CA VAL A 109 -3.76 -10.23 -22.81
C VAL A 109 -2.82 -9.02 -22.75
N LEU A 110 -1.86 -9.08 -21.83
CA LEU A 110 -0.85 -8.06 -21.65
C LEU A 110 0.23 -8.21 -22.71
N ASN A 111 0.49 -7.14 -23.44
CA ASN A 111 1.62 -7.07 -24.37
C ASN A 111 2.69 -6.12 -23.83
N LYS A 112 3.95 -6.42 -24.11
CA LYS A 112 5.10 -5.66 -23.60
C LYS A 112 5.02 -4.17 -23.94
N LYS A 113 4.64 -3.85 -25.18
CA LYS A 113 4.59 -2.47 -25.68
C LYS A 113 3.55 -1.65 -24.91
N GLU A 114 2.38 -2.21 -24.68
CA GLU A 114 1.28 -1.54 -23.99
C GLU A 114 1.56 -1.38 -22.50
N LEU A 115 2.13 -2.40 -21.85
CA LEU A 115 2.55 -2.27 -20.45
C LEU A 115 3.61 -1.18 -20.28
N LEU A 116 4.66 -1.17 -21.11
CA LEU A 116 5.67 -0.10 -21.06
C LEU A 116 5.06 1.28 -21.28
N ARG A 117 4.09 1.39 -22.21
CA ARG A 117 3.36 2.64 -22.43
C ARG A 117 2.59 3.08 -21.19
N MET A 118 1.93 2.16 -20.49
CA MET A 118 1.20 2.47 -19.26
C MET A 118 2.13 2.81 -18.10
N GLU A 119 3.27 2.12 -17.97
CA GLU A 119 4.28 2.48 -16.96
C GLU A 119 4.79 3.90 -17.18
N MET A 120 5.11 4.27 -18.41
CA MET A 120 5.53 5.64 -18.74
C MET A 120 4.44 6.67 -18.45
N LEU A 121 3.19 6.39 -18.82
CA LEU A 121 2.05 7.27 -18.53
C LEU A 121 1.86 7.49 -17.02
N LEU A 122 1.99 6.43 -16.22
CA LEU A 122 1.90 6.51 -14.76
C LEU A 122 3.06 7.35 -14.21
N LEU A 123 4.30 7.09 -14.64
CA LEU A 123 5.46 7.87 -14.22
C LEU A 123 5.30 9.36 -14.55
N GLU A 124 4.84 9.69 -15.76
CA GLU A 124 4.55 11.07 -16.15
C GLU A 124 3.44 11.70 -15.28
N ASN A 125 2.35 10.97 -15.01
CA ASN A 125 1.26 11.44 -14.14
C ASN A 125 1.72 11.73 -12.70
N PHE A 126 2.70 11.00 -12.19
CA PHE A 126 3.28 11.20 -10.86
C PHE A 126 4.56 12.06 -10.88
N ASN A 127 4.88 12.72 -12.00
CA ASN A 127 6.09 13.54 -12.16
C ASN A 127 7.36 12.77 -11.76
N TRP A 128 7.41 11.47 -12.07
CA TRP A 128 8.49 10.53 -11.72
C TRP A 128 8.74 10.38 -10.21
N ASN A 129 7.85 10.90 -9.36
CA ASN A 129 7.94 10.80 -7.91
C ASN A 129 7.05 9.65 -7.41
N LEU A 130 7.65 8.48 -7.23
CA LEU A 130 7.01 7.32 -6.61
C LEU A 130 7.30 7.22 -5.10
N CYS A 131 7.99 8.20 -4.50
CA CYS A 131 8.23 8.29 -3.05
C CYS A 131 6.93 8.70 -2.33
N LEU A 132 5.94 7.82 -2.37
CA LEU A 132 4.59 7.99 -1.87
C LEU A 132 4.40 7.04 -0.70
N PRO A 133 4.87 7.42 0.51
CA PRO A 133 4.83 6.56 1.66
C PRO A 133 3.38 6.16 2.00
N THR A 134 3.23 4.87 2.29
CA THR A 134 1.98 4.25 2.73
C THR A 134 2.16 3.74 4.17
N PRO A 135 1.08 3.40 4.90
CA PRO A 135 1.18 2.84 6.25
C PRO A 135 2.07 1.59 6.33
N ALA A 136 2.16 0.83 5.24
CA ALA A 136 3.04 -0.32 5.15
C ALA A 136 4.53 0.03 5.33
N HIS A 137 4.94 1.27 5.03
CA HIS A 137 6.32 1.73 5.21
C HIS A 137 6.66 2.01 6.68
N TYR A 138 5.65 2.25 7.51
CA TYR A 138 5.82 2.62 8.91
C TYR A 138 5.39 1.51 9.88
N ILE A 139 4.91 0.37 9.36
CA ILE A 139 4.35 -0.72 10.18
C ILE A 139 5.35 -1.22 11.22
N ASP A 140 6.61 -1.42 10.82
CA ASP A 140 7.66 -1.92 11.70
C ASP A 140 8.05 -0.89 12.76
N TYR A 141 8.02 0.40 12.42
CA TYR A 141 8.23 1.49 13.38
C TYR A 141 7.14 1.50 14.45
N TYR A 142 5.86 1.39 14.05
CA TYR A 142 4.75 1.34 14.99
C TYR A 142 4.79 0.07 15.85
N LEU A 143 5.17 -1.07 15.28
CA LEU A 143 5.35 -2.32 16.02
C LEU A 143 6.50 -2.24 17.03
N TYR A 144 7.59 -1.56 16.68
CA TYR A 144 8.69 -1.33 17.60
C TYR A 144 8.28 -0.42 18.76
N ALA A 145 7.56 0.66 18.45
CA ALA A 145 7.15 1.67 19.43
C ALA A 145 5.97 1.24 20.33
N SER A 146 5.23 0.19 19.97
CA SER A 146 4.01 -0.21 20.66
C SER A 146 4.20 -1.11 21.87
N THR A 147 5.42 -1.57 22.16
CA THR A 147 5.72 -2.42 23.32
C THR A 147 6.90 -1.91 24.11
N GLY A 148 6.66 -1.59 25.39
CA GLY A 148 7.69 -1.30 26.39
C GLY A 148 7.86 -2.45 27.38
N GLU A 149 9.02 -2.53 28.02
CA GLU A 149 9.29 -3.52 29.09
C GLU A 149 8.39 -3.34 30.32
N ASN A 150 7.81 -2.14 30.48
CA ASN A 150 6.93 -1.77 31.59
C ASN A 150 5.44 -1.94 31.29
N ASP A 151 5.08 -2.42 30.09
CA ASP A 151 3.67 -2.58 29.73
C ASP A 151 3.03 -3.71 30.54
N LEU A 152 1.75 -3.54 30.86
CA LEU A 152 0.94 -4.49 31.62
C LEU A 152 -0.09 -5.15 30.70
N HIS A 153 -0.31 -6.45 30.88
CA HIS A 153 -1.44 -7.19 30.31
C HIS A 153 -2.40 -7.56 31.45
N ASN A 154 -3.62 -7.01 31.42
CA ASN A 154 -4.64 -7.18 32.46
C ASN A 154 -4.14 -6.81 33.87
N GLY A 155 -3.34 -5.75 33.98
CA GLY A 155 -2.74 -5.28 35.23
C GLY A 155 -1.51 -6.07 35.69
N TRP A 156 -1.10 -7.11 34.95
CA TRP A 156 0.08 -7.93 35.26
C TRP A 156 1.25 -7.61 34.33
N PRO A 157 2.50 -7.65 34.81
CA PRO A 157 3.67 -7.48 33.96
C PRO A 157 3.66 -8.49 32.81
N ILE A 158 4.03 -8.02 31.63
CA ILE A 158 4.22 -8.89 30.47
C ILE A 158 5.28 -9.94 30.77
N THR A 159 4.90 -11.22 30.65
CA THR A 159 5.79 -12.35 30.95
C THR A 159 6.74 -12.70 29.81
N SER A 160 6.43 -12.28 28.58
CA SER A 160 7.27 -12.53 27.40
C SER A 160 7.03 -11.48 26.31
N LEU A 161 7.97 -10.54 26.17
CA LEU A 161 7.94 -9.53 25.12
C LEU A 161 7.94 -10.15 23.71
N THR A 162 8.69 -11.23 23.51
CA THR A 162 8.74 -11.93 22.22
C THR A 162 7.38 -12.45 21.78
N LYS A 163 6.59 -13.04 22.70
CA LYS A 163 5.25 -13.56 22.37
C LYS A 163 4.28 -12.43 22.03
N ILE A 164 4.34 -11.32 22.75
CA ILE A 164 3.48 -10.16 22.51
C ILE A 164 3.84 -9.48 21.20
N LYS A 165 5.13 -9.31 20.90
CA LYS A 165 5.58 -8.78 19.61
C LYS A 165 5.08 -9.63 18.45
N ALA A 166 5.20 -10.95 18.53
CA ALA A 166 4.68 -11.84 17.48
C ALA A 166 3.14 -11.76 17.33
N PHE A 167 2.41 -11.59 18.42
CA PHE A 167 0.96 -11.37 18.37
C PHE A 167 0.63 -10.03 17.71
N LEU A 168 1.22 -8.93 18.18
CA LEU A 168 1.00 -7.59 17.65
C LEU A 168 1.36 -7.48 16.18
N GLU A 169 2.46 -8.11 15.76
CA GLU A 169 2.86 -8.19 14.36
C GLU A 169 1.73 -8.75 13.49
N LYS A 170 1.15 -9.89 13.90
CA LYS A 170 0.03 -10.51 13.18
C LYS A 170 -1.18 -9.57 13.06
N TYR A 171 -1.56 -8.87 14.12
CA TYR A 171 -2.68 -7.93 14.08
C TYR A 171 -2.37 -6.68 13.26
N ALA A 172 -1.15 -6.16 13.38
CA ALA A 172 -0.72 -4.97 12.64
C ALA A 172 -0.78 -5.23 11.13
N TYR A 173 -0.28 -6.38 10.65
CA TYR A 173 -0.40 -6.77 9.25
C TYR A 173 -1.86 -7.05 8.83
N TYR A 174 -2.68 -7.66 9.70
CA TYR A 174 -4.10 -7.84 9.42
C TYR A 174 -4.84 -6.50 9.23
N PHE A 175 -4.63 -5.54 10.13
CA PHE A 175 -5.23 -4.21 10.01
C PHE A 175 -4.65 -3.40 8.87
N LEU A 176 -3.37 -3.62 8.54
CA LEU A 176 -2.75 -3.02 7.37
C LEU A 176 -3.46 -3.48 6.09
N ASP A 177 -3.68 -4.79 5.91
CA ASP A 177 -4.43 -5.32 4.76
C ASP A 177 -5.91 -4.86 4.77
N PHE A 178 -6.50 -4.63 5.95
CA PHE A 178 -7.84 -4.08 6.07
C PHE A 178 -7.91 -2.59 5.71
N SER A 179 -6.86 -1.82 5.99
CA SER A 179 -6.81 -0.38 5.76
C SER A 179 -6.93 -0.01 4.27
N VAL A 180 -6.35 -0.82 3.38
CA VAL A 180 -6.46 -0.58 1.92
C VAL A 180 -7.87 -0.84 1.40
N GLN A 181 -8.63 -1.67 2.09
CA GLN A 181 -9.98 -2.10 1.72
C GLN A 181 -11.08 -1.10 2.10
N GLY A 182 -10.83 -0.11 2.96
CA GLY A 182 -11.83 0.88 3.42
C GLY A 182 -12.55 1.63 2.28
N LYS A 183 -13.79 2.09 2.51
CA LYS A 183 -14.57 2.87 1.52
C LYS A 183 -14.42 4.39 1.74
N GLU A 184 -14.36 5.13 0.63
CA GLU A 184 -14.60 6.58 0.37
C GLU A 184 -13.99 7.68 1.29
N HIS A 185 -13.68 7.44 2.56
CA HIS A 185 -13.09 8.46 3.45
C HIS A 185 -11.86 7.99 4.25
N ASP A 186 -11.45 6.73 4.04
CA ASP A 186 -10.39 6.07 4.79
C ASP A 186 -9.12 5.96 3.94
N ILE A 187 -8.44 7.09 3.74
CA ILE A 187 -7.11 7.09 3.12
C ILE A 187 -6.11 6.64 4.18
N CYS A 188 -5.70 5.37 4.08
CA CYS A 188 -4.45 4.75 4.54
C CYS A 188 -3.91 5.12 5.94
N GLY A 189 -3.65 6.39 6.27
CA GLY A 189 -3.05 6.79 7.55
C GLY A 189 -4.02 6.89 8.73
N SER A 190 -5.20 7.50 8.56
CA SER A 190 -6.11 7.79 9.67
C SER A 190 -6.77 6.53 10.23
N THR A 191 -7.16 5.60 9.38
CA THR A 191 -7.80 4.34 9.75
C THR A 191 -6.81 3.36 10.37
N PHE A 192 -5.55 3.32 9.91
CA PHE A 192 -4.54 2.47 10.53
C PHE A 192 -4.26 2.91 11.98
N VAL A 193 -4.02 4.21 12.21
CA VAL A 193 -3.81 4.72 13.57
C VAL A 193 -5.08 4.56 14.42
N ARG A 194 -6.28 4.81 13.87
CA ARG A 194 -7.54 4.70 14.61
C ARG A 194 -7.91 3.25 14.94
N LEU A 195 -7.74 2.30 14.02
CA LEU A 195 -7.97 0.87 14.25
C LEU A 195 -6.90 0.26 15.15
N TYR A 196 -5.64 0.68 15.00
CA TYR A 196 -4.55 0.27 15.89
C TYR A 196 -4.81 0.77 17.31
N VAL A 197 -5.11 2.06 17.50
CA VAL A 197 -5.45 2.62 18.81
C VAL A 197 -6.71 1.98 19.40
N GLN A 198 -7.72 1.68 18.60
CA GLN A 198 -8.96 1.06 19.07
C GLN A 198 -8.77 -0.42 19.44
N SER A 199 -7.97 -1.18 18.67
CA SER A 199 -7.65 -2.58 18.99
C SER A 199 -6.62 -2.72 20.12
N SER A 200 -5.69 -1.78 20.24
CA SER A 200 -4.83 -1.65 21.42
C SER A 200 -5.66 -1.28 22.65
N GLY A 201 -6.71 -0.47 22.50
CA GLY A 201 -7.68 -0.19 23.57
C GLY A 201 -8.49 -1.42 23.98
N ASP A 202 -8.92 -2.25 23.02
CA ASP A 202 -9.70 -3.47 23.28
C ASP A 202 -8.85 -4.66 23.79
N CYS A 203 -7.52 -4.60 23.68
CA CYS A 203 -6.60 -5.55 24.34
C CYS A 203 -6.24 -5.14 25.78
N ILE A 204 -6.73 -3.98 26.25
CA ILE A 204 -6.49 -3.41 27.58
C ILE A 204 -7.74 -3.50 28.48
N TYR A 205 -8.86 -4.09 28.00
CA TYR A 205 -10.05 -4.39 28.81
C TYR A 205 -10.34 -5.89 28.92
#